data_AF-A0A419X984-F1
#
_entry.id   AF-A0A419X984-F1
#
_cell.length_a   1.000
_cell.length_b   1.000
_cell.length_c   1.000
_cell.angle_alpha   90.00
_cell.angle_beta   90.00
_cell.angle_gamma   90.00
#
_symmetry.space_group_name_H-M   'P 1'
#
loop_
_entity.id
_entity.type
_entity.pdbx_description
1 polymer ?
#
loop_
_entity_poly.entity_id
_entity_poly.type
_entity_poly.pdbx_seq_one_letter_code
_entity_poly.pdbx_strand_id
1 'polypeptide(L)'
;MNKEAKITGVFLCMIAVFVVAAMWYPWMGSDSGYYLKIAYDLSKGISFFKDIGCGYTPMGMYVYSLPFLIYPQMEGSLLFLYLLFIYVVSVFLFYKIIGCLGVDKPMRVLYSILLLLALFTQQGTHFLLEPIVLVFQLAAIWFALVGVKHNRALLFFFSGFAVFLAFYSKQYALFIVPGILVLISIHINSVRKMVYRLILVGTGFFLPLLVILSFQHFVNELSIIDILKRFAGIDYIIGNGKITGVDYSFKKFIASISLFLLQFPFVFLPFFLKTSRSDWKDKKIIAFSLLAICSFLQLYFAAYRHYYQLIVPYVLMLFILLIAKKYNQGHCNVRKIAIYLAIFFILPASIQLIRECSKRPKRYVIQNKERQIFDDANLTYSKVYLQGISPAYYFLCKFDSPNLRYLGYKFPEELSLEDIDNHLSDSSYVIGNTEFLTNKSFAHKYLVIKTFLDKKERKIYVLKKNSEK
;
A
#
# COMPACT_ATOMS: atom_id res chain seq x y z
N MET A 1 32.15 2.89 -20.72
CA MET A 1 30.86 3.00 -20.00
C MET A 1 31.10 3.49 -18.57
N ASN A 2 30.43 4.57 -18.16
CA ASN A 2 30.55 5.12 -16.80
C ASN A 2 30.05 4.11 -15.74
N LYS A 3 30.63 4.09 -14.53
CA LYS A 3 30.33 3.07 -13.49
C LYS A 3 28.85 3.09 -13.09
N GLU A 4 28.21 4.26 -13.01
CA GLU A 4 26.79 4.36 -12.67
C GLU A 4 25.91 3.73 -13.75
N ALA A 5 26.28 3.82 -15.03
CA ALA A 5 25.54 3.22 -16.13
C ALA A 5 25.55 1.68 -16.05
N LYS A 6 26.68 1.08 -15.66
CA LYS A 6 26.79 -0.38 -15.44
C LYS A 6 25.86 -0.84 -14.31
N ILE A 7 25.88 -0.14 -13.19
CA ILE A 7 25.04 -0.46 -12.02
C ILE A 7 23.56 -0.27 -12.34
N THR A 8 23.22 0.83 -13.02
CA THR A 8 21.85 1.09 -13.48
C THR A 8 21.37 -0.04 -14.40
N GLY A 9 22.23 -0.52 -15.31
CA GLY A 9 21.94 -1.67 -16.16
C GLY A 9 21.64 -2.95 -15.35
N VAL A 10 22.44 -3.26 -14.32
CA VAL A 10 22.19 -4.41 -13.43
C VAL A 10 20.83 -4.28 -12.75
N PHE A 11 20.50 -3.12 -12.20
CA PHE A 11 19.19 -2.90 -11.58
C PHE A 11 18.03 -3.03 -12.56
N LEU A 12 18.17 -2.49 -13.77
CA LEU A 12 17.16 -2.65 -14.83
C LEU A 12 16.96 -4.12 -15.20
N CYS A 13 18.04 -4.90 -15.31
CA CYS A 13 17.94 -6.35 -15.52
C CYS A 13 17.18 -7.03 -14.37
N MET A 14 17.48 -6.70 -13.12
CA MET A 14 16.77 -7.28 -11.95
C MET A 14 15.28 -6.93 -11.96
N ILE A 15 14.94 -5.67 -12.26
CA ILE A 15 13.55 -5.20 -12.40
C ILE A 15 12.86 -5.95 -13.54
N ALA A 16 13.52 -6.11 -14.69
CA ALA A 16 12.98 -6.86 -15.82
C ALA A 16 12.66 -8.31 -15.43
N VAL A 17 13.53 -8.99 -14.67
CA VAL A 17 13.25 -10.34 -14.17
C VAL A 17 12.04 -10.35 -13.22
N PHE A 18 11.91 -9.38 -12.30
CA PHE A 18 10.71 -9.26 -11.46
C PHE A 18 9.44 -9.09 -12.29
N VAL A 19 9.48 -8.20 -13.28
CA VAL A 19 8.35 -7.89 -14.18
C VAL A 19 7.96 -9.13 -14.97
N VAL A 20 8.92 -9.80 -15.61
CA VAL A 20 8.69 -11.00 -16.41
C VAL A 20 8.14 -12.13 -15.54
N ALA A 21 8.70 -12.37 -14.35
CA ALA A 21 8.20 -13.37 -13.42
C ALA A 21 6.76 -13.07 -12.94
N ALA A 22 6.44 -11.80 -12.69
CA ALA A 22 5.10 -11.38 -12.30
C ALA A 22 4.09 -11.49 -13.44
N MET A 23 4.50 -11.23 -14.68
CA MET A 23 3.67 -11.37 -15.87
C MET A 23 3.41 -12.83 -16.26
N TRP A 24 4.40 -13.72 -16.18
CA TRP A 24 4.18 -15.14 -16.47
C TRP A 24 3.42 -15.87 -15.38
N TYR A 25 3.59 -15.45 -14.13
CA TYR A 25 2.95 -16.09 -12.98
C TYR A 25 2.23 -15.03 -12.15
N PRO A 26 1.05 -14.53 -12.58
CA PRO A 26 0.32 -13.46 -11.90
C PRO A 26 -0.39 -13.96 -10.63
N TRP A 27 0.39 -14.51 -9.70
CA TRP A 27 -0.08 -14.94 -8.39
C TRP A 27 -0.60 -13.76 -7.57
N MET A 28 -1.79 -13.92 -6.99
CA MET A 28 -2.42 -12.91 -6.14
C MET A 28 -2.35 -13.31 -4.67
N GLY A 29 -1.94 -12.36 -3.83
CA GLY A 29 -1.99 -12.49 -2.38
C GLY A 29 -3.37 -12.14 -1.81
N SER A 30 -3.55 -12.36 -0.50
CA SER A 30 -4.80 -12.08 0.22
C SER A 30 -5.25 -10.62 0.05
N ASP A 31 -4.39 -9.66 0.37
CA ASP A 31 -4.67 -8.22 0.23
C ASP A 31 -5.03 -7.85 -1.21
N SER A 32 -4.35 -8.47 -2.18
CA SER A 32 -4.59 -8.22 -3.59
C SER A 32 -5.99 -8.61 -4.03
N GLY A 33 -6.48 -9.80 -3.69
CA GLY A 33 -7.84 -10.19 -4.04
C GLY A 33 -8.89 -9.39 -3.30
N TYR A 34 -8.63 -9.04 -2.04
CA TYR A 34 -9.50 -8.17 -1.27
C TYR A 34 -9.71 -6.81 -1.96
N TYR A 35 -8.62 -6.11 -2.29
CA TYR A 35 -8.70 -4.80 -2.95
C TYR A 35 -9.24 -4.89 -4.38
N LEU A 36 -8.83 -5.90 -5.15
CA LEU A 36 -9.26 -6.04 -6.54
C LEU A 36 -10.73 -6.45 -6.66
N LYS A 37 -11.27 -7.27 -5.74
CA LYS A 37 -12.70 -7.58 -5.75
C LYS A 37 -13.53 -6.35 -5.45
N ILE A 38 -13.14 -5.56 -4.44
CA ILE A 38 -13.81 -4.29 -4.15
C ILE A 38 -13.75 -3.39 -5.39
N ALA A 39 -12.56 -3.21 -5.99
CA ALA A 39 -12.39 -2.40 -7.18
C ALA A 39 -13.26 -2.86 -8.36
N TYR A 40 -13.38 -4.17 -8.58
CA TYR A 40 -14.27 -4.75 -9.58
C TYR A 40 -15.74 -4.42 -9.31
N ASP A 41 -16.19 -4.52 -8.06
CA ASP A 41 -17.57 -4.20 -7.69
C ASP A 41 -17.89 -2.71 -7.81
N LEU A 42 -16.96 -1.84 -7.44
CA LEU A 42 -17.08 -0.40 -7.67
C LEU A 42 -17.26 -0.10 -9.17
N SER A 43 -16.56 -0.84 -10.05
CA SER A 43 -16.72 -0.68 -11.50
C SER A 43 -18.10 -1.07 -12.02
N LYS A 44 -18.86 -1.87 -11.24
CA LYS A 44 -20.25 -2.25 -11.52
C LYS A 44 -21.28 -1.31 -10.90
N GLY A 45 -20.85 -0.21 -10.28
CA GLY A 45 -21.73 0.77 -9.65
C GLY A 45 -22.10 0.48 -8.20
N ILE A 46 -21.47 -0.50 -7.56
CA ILE A 46 -21.65 -0.73 -6.11
C ILE A 46 -21.03 0.45 -5.35
N SER A 47 -21.73 0.98 -4.35
CA SER A 47 -21.28 2.13 -3.57
C SER A 47 -20.37 1.69 -2.41
N PHE A 48 -19.15 2.25 -2.35
CA PHE A 48 -18.15 1.87 -1.36
C PHE A 48 -18.65 2.00 0.09
N PHE A 49 -19.22 3.14 0.47
CA PHE A 49 -19.60 3.36 1.87
C PHE A 49 -20.96 2.77 2.24
N LYS A 50 -21.87 2.69 1.28
CA LYS A 50 -23.24 2.22 1.50
C LYS A 50 -23.32 0.69 1.48
N ASP A 51 -22.67 0.07 0.51
CA ASP A 51 -22.90 -1.34 0.18
C ASP A 51 -21.77 -2.25 0.67
N ILE A 52 -20.55 -1.71 0.86
CA ILE A 52 -19.35 -2.51 1.21
C ILE A 52 -18.92 -2.26 2.65
N GLY A 53 -18.86 -3.33 3.44
CA GLY A 53 -18.27 -3.36 4.77
C GLY A 53 -16.74 -3.34 4.71
N CYS A 54 -16.16 -2.16 4.46
CA CYS A 54 -14.72 -1.95 4.37
C CYS A 54 -14.26 -0.85 5.36
N GLY A 55 -13.24 -1.15 6.17
CA GLY A 55 -12.66 -0.17 7.08
C GLY A 55 -11.67 0.81 6.43
N TYR A 56 -11.25 0.54 5.18
CA TYR A 56 -10.27 1.37 4.48
C TYR A 56 -10.92 2.61 3.88
N THR A 57 -10.10 3.62 3.60
CA THR A 57 -10.51 4.76 2.76
C THR A 57 -10.48 4.35 1.27
N PRO A 58 -11.40 4.86 0.44
CA PRO A 58 -11.75 4.20 -0.82
C PRO A 58 -10.92 4.59 -2.04
N MET A 59 -10.12 5.66 -1.99
CA MET A 59 -9.45 6.21 -3.18
C MET A 59 -8.57 5.17 -3.87
N GLY A 60 -7.86 4.35 -3.09
CA GLY A 60 -7.02 3.30 -3.66
C GLY A 60 -7.82 2.28 -4.47
N MET A 61 -9.00 1.89 -3.97
CA MET A 61 -9.90 0.97 -4.68
C MET A 61 -10.57 1.62 -5.89
N TYR A 62 -10.91 2.91 -5.82
CA TYR A 62 -11.38 3.65 -7.01
C TYR A 62 -10.31 3.77 -8.10
N VAL A 63 -9.05 4.00 -7.72
CA VAL A 63 -7.95 3.98 -8.71
C VAL A 63 -7.77 2.58 -9.30
N TYR A 64 -7.92 1.53 -8.50
CA TYR A 64 -7.91 0.16 -9.01
C TYR A 64 -9.17 -0.25 -9.79
N SER A 65 -10.27 0.52 -9.72
CA SER A 65 -11.49 0.20 -10.49
C SER A 65 -11.42 0.68 -11.94
N LEU A 66 -10.58 1.68 -12.24
CA LEU A 66 -10.43 2.25 -13.58
C LEU A 66 -10.16 1.22 -14.69
N PRO A 67 -9.27 0.22 -14.51
CA PRO A 67 -9.03 -0.76 -15.55
C PRO A 67 -10.27 -1.63 -15.85
N PHE A 68 -11.11 -1.90 -14.84
CA PHE A 68 -12.35 -2.67 -15.02
C PHE A 68 -13.45 -1.87 -15.71
N LEU A 69 -13.48 -0.54 -15.57
CA LEU A 69 -14.39 0.33 -16.34
C LEU A 69 -14.08 0.29 -17.84
N ILE A 70 -12.80 0.15 -18.19
CA ILE A 70 -12.36 0.07 -19.60
C ILE A 70 -12.50 -1.36 -20.13
N TYR A 71 -12.08 -2.34 -19.32
CA TYR A 71 -12.11 -3.76 -19.68
C TYR A 71 -12.59 -4.61 -18.49
N PRO A 72 -13.89 -4.92 -18.40
CA PRO A 72 -14.47 -5.63 -17.26
C PRO A 72 -13.90 -7.04 -17.01
N GLN A 73 -13.24 -7.63 -18.00
CA GLN A 73 -12.62 -8.96 -17.92
C GLN A 73 -11.11 -8.89 -17.63
N MET A 74 -10.59 -7.77 -17.12
CA MET A 74 -9.16 -7.63 -16.86
C MET A 74 -8.71 -8.62 -15.78
N GLU A 75 -7.71 -9.45 -16.09
CA GLU A 75 -7.16 -10.43 -15.15
C GLU A 75 -5.62 -10.42 -15.18
N GLY A 76 -5.02 -10.93 -14.10
CA GLY A 76 -3.61 -11.29 -14.02
C GLY A 76 -2.61 -10.25 -14.52
N SER A 77 -1.91 -10.57 -15.61
CA SER A 77 -0.76 -9.82 -16.12
C SER A 77 -1.12 -8.42 -16.62
N LEU A 78 -2.33 -8.20 -17.14
CA LEU A 78 -2.78 -6.88 -17.57
C LEU A 78 -2.98 -5.93 -16.38
N LEU A 79 -3.57 -6.43 -15.29
CA LEU A 79 -3.65 -5.68 -14.04
C LEU A 79 -2.24 -5.36 -13.52
N PHE A 80 -1.30 -6.28 -13.67
CA PHE A 80 0.09 -6.04 -13.23
C PHE A 80 0.77 -4.94 -14.06
N LEU A 81 0.50 -4.81 -15.36
CA LEU A 81 0.97 -3.68 -16.17
C LEU A 81 0.40 -2.35 -15.66
N TYR A 82 -0.87 -2.33 -15.24
CA TYR A 82 -1.47 -1.16 -14.61
C TYR A 82 -0.78 -0.79 -13.28
N LEU A 83 -0.46 -1.78 -12.44
CA LEU A 83 0.33 -1.57 -11.23
C LEU A 83 1.73 -1.04 -11.54
N LEU A 84 2.40 -1.57 -12.57
CA LEU A 84 3.70 -1.08 -13.02
C LEU A 84 3.64 0.39 -13.45
N PHE A 85 2.57 0.80 -14.14
CA PHE A 85 2.34 2.20 -14.49
C PHE A 85 2.28 3.10 -13.25
N ILE A 86 1.56 2.69 -12.19
CA ILE A 86 1.50 3.43 -10.91
C ILE A 86 2.92 3.58 -10.28
N TYR A 87 3.73 2.53 -10.34
CA TYR A 87 5.12 2.60 -9.87
C TYR A 87 5.98 3.53 -10.71
N VAL A 88 5.83 3.53 -12.04
CA VAL A 88 6.55 4.46 -12.93
C VAL A 88 6.20 5.90 -12.60
N VAL A 89 4.93 6.21 -12.34
CA VAL A 89 4.50 7.56 -11.90
C VAL A 89 5.17 7.94 -10.57
N SER A 90 5.19 7.02 -9.59
CA SER A 90 5.87 7.24 -8.30
C SER A 90 7.37 7.55 -8.49
N VAL A 91 8.05 6.75 -9.30
CA VAL A 91 9.49 6.88 -9.57
C VAL A 91 9.79 8.17 -10.35
N PHE A 92 8.91 8.58 -11.25
CA PHE A 92 9.02 9.85 -11.96
C PHE A 92 8.86 11.05 -11.03
N LEU A 93 7.88 11.03 -10.13
CA LEU A 93 7.72 12.09 -9.10
C LEU A 93 8.95 12.14 -8.19
N PHE A 94 9.44 10.98 -7.75
CA PHE A 94 10.68 10.88 -6.99
C PHE A 94 11.86 11.52 -7.73
N TYR A 95 12.08 11.17 -9.01
CA TYR A 95 13.09 11.76 -9.89
C TYR A 95 13.01 13.29 -9.94
N LYS A 96 11.78 13.85 -10.01
CA LYS A 96 11.56 15.31 -10.02
C LYS A 96 11.89 15.95 -8.67
N ILE A 97 11.52 15.31 -7.56
CA ILE A 97 11.81 15.77 -6.20
C ILE A 97 13.31 15.87 -5.97
N ILE A 98 14.06 14.79 -6.22
CA ILE A 98 15.52 14.79 -6.02
C ILE A 98 16.24 15.78 -6.95
N GLY A 99 15.66 16.09 -8.13
CA GLY A 99 16.15 17.20 -8.97
C GLY A 99 15.95 18.58 -8.36
N CYS A 100 14.90 18.77 -7.55
CA CYS A 100 14.73 20.00 -6.76
C CYS A 100 15.75 20.10 -5.62
N LEU A 101 16.38 18.98 -5.24
CA LEU A 101 17.46 18.93 -4.24
C LEU A 101 18.86 19.14 -4.85
N GLY A 102 18.96 19.41 -6.16
CA GLY A 102 20.22 19.74 -6.83
C GLY A 102 21.03 18.52 -7.31
N VAL A 103 20.41 17.34 -7.36
CA VAL A 103 21.08 16.11 -7.85
C VAL A 103 21.19 16.13 -9.37
N ASP A 104 22.36 15.77 -9.91
CA ASP A 104 22.64 15.70 -11.35
C ASP A 104 21.84 14.59 -12.06
N LYS A 105 21.61 14.75 -13.36
CA LYS A 105 20.72 13.86 -14.14
C LYS A 105 21.09 12.36 -14.03
N PRO A 106 22.35 11.93 -14.17
CA PRO A 106 22.72 10.52 -14.06
C PRO A 106 22.40 9.93 -12.69
N MET A 107 22.75 10.63 -11.61
CA MET A 107 22.47 10.18 -10.25
C MET A 107 20.97 10.12 -9.96
N ARG A 108 20.20 11.06 -10.52
CA ARG A 108 18.74 11.01 -10.41
C ARG A 108 18.16 9.75 -11.02
N VAL A 109 18.62 9.36 -12.21
CA VAL A 109 18.21 8.10 -12.84
C VAL A 109 18.58 6.92 -11.95
N LEU A 110 19.83 6.85 -11.49
CA LEU A 110 20.30 5.78 -10.61
C LEU A 110 19.43 5.63 -9.35
N TYR A 111 19.17 6.71 -8.61
CA TYR A 111 18.36 6.66 -7.40
C TYR A 111 16.87 6.33 -7.67
N SER A 112 16.36 6.74 -8.83
CA SER A 112 14.98 6.45 -9.22
C SER A 112 14.81 4.96 -9.56
N ILE A 113 15.78 4.38 -10.28
CA ILE A 113 15.82 2.94 -10.54
C ILE A 113 16.06 2.14 -9.25
N LEU A 114 16.91 2.63 -8.35
CA LEU A 114 17.10 2.04 -7.03
C LEU A 114 15.80 2.01 -6.23
N LEU A 115 15.04 3.12 -6.23
CA LEU A 115 13.72 3.16 -5.60
C LEU A 115 12.77 2.13 -6.22
N LEU A 116 12.69 2.04 -7.55
CA LEU A 116 11.82 1.06 -8.21
C LEU A 116 12.17 -0.36 -7.78
N LEU A 117 13.46 -0.71 -7.79
CA LEU A 117 13.93 -2.01 -7.30
C LEU A 117 13.54 -2.22 -5.83
N ALA A 118 13.70 -1.20 -4.99
CA ALA A 118 13.30 -1.28 -3.59
C ALA A 118 11.81 -1.58 -3.42
N LEU A 119 10.94 -0.89 -4.17
CA LEU A 119 9.50 -1.14 -4.13
C LEU A 119 9.17 -2.58 -4.51
N PHE A 120 9.79 -3.13 -5.57
CA PHE A 120 9.64 -4.54 -5.94
C PHE A 120 10.07 -5.51 -4.83
N THR A 121 11.18 -5.22 -4.14
CA THR A 121 11.63 -6.05 -3.02
C THR A 121 10.69 -6.00 -1.82
N GLN A 122 9.87 -4.95 -1.68
CA GLN A 122 8.91 -4.77 -0.59
C GLN A 122 7.49 -5.15 -1.00
N GLN A 123 7.34 -6.31 -1.64
CA GLN A 123 6.08 -6.85 -2.16
C GLN A 123 5.47 -6.06 -3.33
N GLY A 124 6.28 -5.35 -4.13
CA GLY A 124 5.78 -4.56 -5.26
C GLY A 124 5.23 -5.34 -6.46
N THR A 125 5.03 -6.65 -6.31
CA THR A 125 4.29 -7.47 -7.29
C THR A 125 2.86 -7.77 -6.85
N HIS A 126 2.44 -7.23 -5.71
CA HIS A 126 1.11 -7.36 -5.15
C HIS A 126 0.31 -6.08 -5.35
N PHE A 127 -0.99 -6.23 -5.59
CA PHE A 127 -1.93 -5.12 -5.58
C PHE A 127 -2.17 -4.73 -4.13
N LEU A 128 -1.71 -3.53 -3.79
CA LEU A 128 -1.66 -2.98 -2.45
C LEU A 128 -2.04 -1.50 -2.50
N LEU A 129 -2.40 -0.87 -1.39
CA LEU A 129 -2.81 0.54 -1.40
C LEU A 129 -1.59 1.49 -1.38
N GLU A 130 -0.46 1.02 -0.86
CA GLU A 130 0.77 1.78 -0.68
C GLU A 130 1.30 2.44 -1.96
N PRO A 131 1.32 1.80 -3.14
CA PRO A 131 1.79 2.45 -4.36
C PRO A 131 0.98 3.70 -4.72
N ILE A 132 -0.33 3.66 -4.51
CA ILE A 132 -1.24 4.78 -4.82
C ILE A 132 -1.05 5.90 -3.78
N VAL A 133 -0.96 5.53 -2.50
CA VAL A 133 -0.62 6.46 -1.41
C VAL A 133 0.70 7.16 -1.72
N LEU A 134 1.71 6.40 -2.17
CA LEU A 134 3.03 6.92 -2.48
C LEU A 134 2.99 7.95 -3.62
N VAL A 135 2.25 7.68 -4.71
CA VAL A 135 2.06 8.65 -5.80
C VAL A 135 1.57 9.98 -5.24
N PHE A 136 0.51 9.97 -4.44
CA PHE A 136 -0.09 11.20 -3.91
C PHE A 136 0.81 11.90 -2.88
N GLN A 137 1.49 11.16 -2.01
CA GLN A 137 2.44 11.74 -1.07
C GLN A 137 3.64 12.39 -1.78
N LEU A 138 4.20 11.74 -2.81
CA LEU A 138 5.27 12.31 -3.62
C LEU A 138 4.79 13.54 -4.41
N ALA A 139 3.57 13.50 -4.95
CA ALA A 139 2.98 14.66 -5.60
C ALA A 139 2.84 15.84 -4.64
N ALA A 140 2.38 15.60 -3.39
CA ALA A 140 2.26 16.64 -2.37
C ALA A 140 3.61 17.32 -2.05
N ILE A 141 4.67 16.52 -1.90
CA ILE A 141 6.03 17.02 -1.65
C ILE A 141 6.55 17.78 -2.88
N TRP A 142 6.34 17.25 -4.08
CA TRP A 142 6.79 17.90 -5.31
C TRP A 142 6.11 19.27 -5.51
N PHE A 143 4.79 19.35 -5.32
CA PHE A 143 4.06 20.61 -5.37
C PHE A 143 4.54 21.60 -4.31
N ALA A 144 4.78 21.15 -3.08
CA ALA A 144 5.34 21.99 -2.03
C ALA A 144 6.73 22.56 -2.40
N LEU A 145 7.63 21.71 -2.90
CA LEU A 145 8.98 22.12 -3.32
C LEU A 145 8.96 23.14 -4.47
N VAL A 146 8.18 22.86 -5.51
CA VAL A 146 8.06 23.75 -6.67
C VAL A 146 7.35 25.05 -6.27
N GLY A 147 6.33 24.97 -5.41
CA GLY A 147 5.63 26.12 -4.84
C GLY A 147 6.56 27.04 -4.06
N VAL A 148 7.43 26.48 -3.22
CA VAL A 148 8.46 27.25 -2.49
C VAL A 148 9.47 27.85 -3.47
N LYS A 149 10.02 27.04 -4.39
CA LYS A 149 11.08 27.45 -5.32
C LYS A 149 10.65 28.59 -6.26
N HIS A 150 9.42 28.55 -6.76
CA HIS A 150 8.90 29.50 -7.75
C HIS A 150 7.87 30.47 -7.16
N ASN A 151 7.66 30.47 -5.84
CA ASN A 151 6.66 31.28 -5.14
C ASN A 151 5.25 31.19 -5.74
N ARG A 152 4.82 30.00 -6.18
CA ARG A 152 3.52 29.78 -6.83
C ARG A 152 2.47 29.33 -5.81
N ALA A 153 1.60 30.27 -5.40
CA ALA A 153 0.61 30.05 -4.35
C ALA A 153 -0.30 28.82 -4.60
N LEU A 154 -0.80 28.67 -5.83
CA LEU A 154 -1.72 27.58 -6.20
C LEU A 154 -1.13 26.18 -5.98
N LEU A 155 0.20 26.02 -6.03
CA LEU A 155 0.84 24.73 -5.77
C LEU A 155 0.71 24.29 -4.31
N PHE A 156 0.52 25.22 -3.37
CA PHE A 156 0.26 24.86 -1.96
C PHE A 156 -1.14 24.27 -1.79
N PHE A 157 -2.13 24.78 -2.52
CA PHE A 157 -3.46 24.16 -2.59
C PHE A 157 -3.37 22.75 -3.17
N PHE A 158 -2.68 22.55 -4.30
CA PHE A 158 -2.50 21.21 -4.87
C PHE A 158 -1.68 20.26 -3.98
N SER A 159 -0.75 20.79 -3.17
CA SER A 159 -0.08 20.00 -2.15
C SER A 159 -1.07 19.47 -1.10
N GLY A 160 -1.94 20.34 -0.57
CA GLY A 160 -3.03 19.95 0.34
C GLY A 160 -4.01 18.95 -0.27
N PHE A 161 -4.40 19.17 -1.53
CA PHE A 161 -5.27 18.26 -2.27
C PHE A 161 -4.63 16.87 -2.45
N ALA A 162 -3.33 16.82 -2.78
CA ALA A 162 -2.61 15.55 -2.87
C ALA A 162 -2.45 14.85 -1.51
N VAL A 163 -2.27 15.59 -0.40
CA VAL A 163 -2.34 15.01 0.96
C VAL A 163 -3.70 14.40 1.22
N PHE A 164 -4.78 15.09 0.83
CA PHE A 164 -6.14 14.54 0.94
C PHE A 164 -6.31 13.25 0.16
N LEU A 165 -5.86 13.20 -1.11
CA LEU A 165 -5.94 11.96 -1.91
C LEU A 165 -5.12 10.81 -1.31
N ALA A 166 -3.95 11.12 -0.73
CA ALA A 166 -3.14 10.14 -0.03
C ALA A 166 -3.87 9.58 1.20
N PHE A 167 -4.43 10.46 2.04
CA PHE A 167 -5.26 10.09 3.19
C PHE A 167 -6.49 9.27 2.80
N TYR A 168 -7.17 9.71 1.74
CA TYR A 168 -8.35 9.05 1.20
C TYR A 168 -8.02 7.72 0.50
N SER A 169 -6.73 7.43 0.27
CA SER A 169 -6.24 6.11 -0.16
C SER A 169 -5.87 5.22 1.03
N LYS A 170 -5.24 5.79 2.07
CA LYS A 170 -4.94 5.14 3.34
C LYS A 170 -4.72 6.16 4.45
N GLN A 171 -5.35 5.95 5.60
CA GLN A 171 -5.37 6.90 6.73
C GLN A 171 -3.97 7.30 7.23
N TYR A 172 -3.07 6.31 7.33
CA TYR A 172 -1.68 6.51 7.77
C TYR A 172 -0.85 7.42 6.86
N ALA A 173 -1.36 7.77 5.68
CA ALA A 173 -0.70 8.72 4.81
C ALA A 173 -0.54 10.11 5.44
N LEU A 174 -1.35 10.45 6.45
CA LEU A 174 -1.25 11.72 7.18
C LEU A 174 0.04 11.86 8.00
N PHE A 175 0.74 10.78 8.31
CA PHE A 175 1.95 10.87 9.15
C PHE A 175 3.04 11.75 8.54
N ILE A 176 3.10 11.92 7.21
CA ILE A 176 4.13 12.78 6.62
C ILE A 176 3.79 14.28 6.63
N VAL A 177 2.57 14.67 7.02
CA VAL A 177 2.10 16.06 6.99
C VAL A 177 3.01 17.01 7.79
N PRO A 178 3.48 16.68 9.02
CA PRO A 178 4.41 17.55 9.73
C PRO A 178 5.66 17.93 8.92
N GLY A 179 6.25 16.97 8.20
CA GLY A 179 7.38 17.21 7.31
C GLY A 179 7.04 18.15 6.15
N ILE A 180 5.86 18.01 5.55
CA ILE A 180 5.36 18.90 4.48
C ILE A 180 5.12 20.32 5.01
N LEU A 181 4.49 20.48 6.18
CA LEU A 181 4.22 21.80 6.76
C LEU A 181 5.53 22.54 7.09
N VAL A 182 6.50 21.83 7.65
CA VAL A 182 7.84 22.40 7.88
C VAL A 182 8.49 22.79 6.56
N LEU A 183 8.42 21.92 5.53
CA LEU A 183 8.94 22.17 4.18
C LEU A 183 8.39 23.45 3.54
N ILE A 184 7.09 23.69 3.67
CA ILE A 184 6.41 24.89 3.14
C ILE A 184 6.82 26.14 3.90
N SER A 185 7.10 26.00 5.19
CA SER A 185 7.53 27.09 6.08
C SER A 185 9.00 27.48 5.87
N ILE A 186 9.77 26.69 5.11
CA ILE A 186 11.17 26.99 4.81
C ILE A 186 11.27 28.21 3.88
N HIS A 187 12.27 29.06 4.13
CA HIS A 187 12.61 30.22 3.30
C HIS A 187 11.56 31.34 3.29
N ILE A 188 10.68 31.38 4.29
CA ILE A 188 9.73 32.48 4.48
C ILE A 188 10.22 33.39 5.60
N ASN A 189 10.58 34.63 5.26
CA ASN A 189 10.93 35.66 6.23
C ASN A 189 9.70 36.40 6.79
N SER A 190 8.51 36.20 6.20
CA SER A 190 7.27 36.87 6.59
C SER A 190 6.25 35.87 7.15
N VAL A 191 5.92 36.01 8.43
CA VAL A 191 4.88 35.20 9.11
C VAL A 191 3.57 35.21 8.32
N ARG A 192 3.16 36.37 7.78
CA ARG A 192 1.94 36.50 6.96
C ARG A 192 1.97 35.60 5.72
N LYS A 193 3.10 35.54 4.99
CA LYS A 193 3.25 34.65 3.82
C LYS A 193 3.23 33.18 4.23
N MET A 194 3.81 32.83 5.37
CA MET A 194 3.78 31.47 5.91
C MET A 194 2.36 31.04 6.23
N VAL A 195 1.63 31.85 7.00
CA VAL A 195 0.23 31.60 7.36
C VAL A 195 -0.63 31.46 6.10
N TYR A 196 -0.49 32.36 5.12
CA TYR A 196 -1.24 32.27 3.87
C TYR A 196 -1.02 30.94 3.12
N ARG A 197 0.24 30.47 3.02
CA ARG A 197 0.55 29.19 2.36
C ARG A 197 0.00 27.99 3.13
N LEU A 198 0.04 28.04 4.47
CA LEU A 198 -0.55 27.01 5.33
C LEU A 198 -2.07 26.97 5.19
N ILE A 199 -2.72 28.14 5.11
CA ILE A 199 -4.17 28.22 4.81
C ILE A 199 -4.45 27.55 3.47
N LEU A 200 -3.69 27.84 2.41
CA LEU A 200 -3.90 27.21 1.11
C LEU A 200 -3.78 25.68 1.14
N VAL A 201 -2.80 25.13 1.88
CA VAL A 201 -2.67 23.68 2.08
C VAL A 201 -3.88 23.14 2.84
N GLY A 202 -4.29 23.81 3.92
CA GLY A 202 -5.48 23.47 4.68
C GLY A 202 -6.74 23.46 3.79
N THR A 203 -6.95 24.50 2.99
CA THR A 203 -8.06 24.58 2.04
C THR A 203 -8.01 23.44 1.01
N GLY A 204 -6.82 23.16 0.46
CA GLY A 204 -6.63 22.05 -0.48
C GLY A 204 -6.98 20.67 0.12
N PHE A 205 -6.76 20.49 1.41
CA PHE A 205 -7.11 19.26 2.13
C PHE A 205 -8.58 19.20 2.55
N PHE A 206 -9.07 20.24 3.23
CA PHE A 206 -10.39 20.24 3.85
C PHE A 206 -11.53 20.45 2.84
N LEU A 207 -11.32 21.20 1.76
CA LEU A 207 -12.37 21.42 0.75
C LEU A 207 -12.87 20.10 0.12
N PRO A 208 -12.02 19.23 -0.46
CA PRO A 208 -12.49 17.96 -0.99
C PRO A 208 -13.02 17.02 0.09
N LEU A 209 -12.47 17.06 1.31
CA LEU A 209 -12.99 16.29 2.44
C LEU A 209 -14.43 16.70 2.77
N LEU A 210 -14.71 18.00 2.85
CA LEU A 210 -16.06 18.52 3.10
C LEU A 210 -17.03 18.16 1.97
N VAL A 211 -16.59 18.22 0.71
CA VAL A 211 -17.40 17.79 -0.44
C VAL A 211 -17.77 16.32 -0.31
N ILE A 212 -16.82 15.45 0.02
CA ILE A 212 -17.09 14.01 0.20
C ILE A 212 -17.99 13.76 1.41
N LEU A 213 -17.72 14.40 2.56
CA LEU A 213 -18.58 14.27 3.73
C LEU A 213 -20.01 14.69 3.43
N SER A 214 -20.18 15.81 2.72
CA SER A 214 -21.49 16.32 2.31
C SER A 214 -22.18 15.34 1.34
N PHE A 215 -21.47 14.84 0.34
CA PHE A 215 -22.01 13.86 -0.59
C PHE A 215 -22.45 12.57 0.13
N GLN A 216 -21.61 12.01 0.99
CA GLN A 216 -21.93 10.80 1.73
C GLN A 216 -23.10 11.00 2.69
N HIS A 217 -23.20 12.16 3.32
CA HIS A 217 -24.29 12.47 4.25
C HIS A 217 -25.61 12.74 3.54
N PHE A 218 -25.64 13.65 2.56
CA PHE A 218 -26.86 14.10 1.92
C PHE A 218 -27.34 13.20 0.79
N VAL A 219 -26.45 12.47 0.10
CA VAL A 219 -26.81 11.60 -1.04
C VAL A 219 -26.88 10.13 -0.63
N ASN A 220 -25.91 9.67 0.17
CA ASN A 220 -25.87 8.26 0.61
C ASN A 220 -26.53 8.02 1.98
N GLU A 221 -27.09 9.07 2.59
CA GLU A 221 -27.84 9.01 3.86
C GLU A 221 -27.01 8.39 5.01
N LEU A 222 -25.69 8.59 4.99
CA LEU A 222 -24.81 8.09 6.02
C LEU A 222 -24.66 9.12 7.16
N SER A 223 -24.58 8.61 8.40
CA SER A 223 -24.24 9.45 9.54
C SER A 223 -22.82 9.99 9.41
N ILE A 224 -22.64 11.29 9.67
CA ILE A 224 -21.32 11.93 9.71
C ILE A 224 -20.40 11.18 10.70
N ILE A 225 -20.94 10.74 11.83
CA ILE A 225 -20.18 10.00 12.85
C ILE A 225 -19.65 8.69 12.28
N ASP A 226 -20.46 7.95 11.52
CA ASP A 226 -20.04 6.67 10.93
C ASP A 226 -18.98 6.86 9.84
N ILE A 227 -19.12 7.92 9.03
CA ILE A 227 -18.10 8.26 8.03
C ILE A 227 -16.78 8.64 8.72
N LEU A 228 -16.83 9.45 9.78
CA LEU A 228 -15.65 9.85 10.54
C LEU A 228 -14.99 8.67 11.26
N LYS A 229 -15.76 7.72 11.80
CA LYS A 229 -15.22 6.47 12.37
C LYS A 229 -14.44 5.67 11.34
N ARG A 230 -14.96 5.55 10.11
CA ARG A 230 -14.26 4.90 8.99
C ARG A 230 -13.02 5.68 8.55
N PHE A 231 -13.05 7.00 8.58
CA PHE A 231 -11.88 7.84 8.28
C PHE A 231 -10.80 7.78 9.36
N ALA A 232 -11.19 7.62 10.62
CA ALA A 232 -10.27 7.45 11.74
C ALA A 232 -9.77 6.01 11.89
N GLY A 233 -10.38 5.06 11.17
CA GLY A 233 -10.08 3.63 11.31
C GLY A 233 -10.55 3.05 12.64
N ILE A 234 -11.50 3.70 13.30
CA ILE A 234 -12.05 3.25 14.59
C ILE A 234 -12.80 1.93 14.43
N ASP A 235 -13.40 1.67 13.28
CA ASP A 235 -14.05 0.39 12.98
C ASP A 235 -13.05 -0.78 13.00
N TYR A 236 -11.75 -0.51 12.83
CA TYR A 236 -10.69 -1.51 13.04
C TYR A 236 -10.35 -1.77 14.51
N ILE A 237 -10.73 -0.87 15.42
CA ILE A 237 -10.38 -0.97 16.84
C ILE A 237 -11.54 -1.58 17.63
N ILE A 238 -12.78 -1.26 17.23
CA ILE A 238 -14.00 -1.65 17.97
C ILE A 238 -14.54 -3.01 17.53
N GLY A 239 -14.13 -3.53 16.36
CA GLY A 239 -14.52 -4.88 15.93
C GLY A 239 -14.05 -5.96 16.93
N ASN A 240 -14.95 -6.87 17.30
CA ASN A 240 -14.65 -8.01 18.20
C ASN A 240 -13.59 -8.98 17.64
N GLY A 241 -13.19 -8.84 16.38
CA GLY A 241 -12.07 -9.56 15.78
C GLY A 241 -10.75 -8.84 16.04
N LYS A 242 -9.74 -9.56 16.51
CA LYS A 242 -8.35 -9.12 16.36
C LYS A 242 -8.07 -9.04 14.86
N ILE A 243 -8.21 -7.86 14.28
CA ILE A 243 -7.77 -7.64 12.90
C ILE A 243 -6.31 -8.03 12.84
N THR A 244 -6.02 -9.00 11.97
CA THR A 244 -4.72 -9.61 11.74
C THR A 244 -3.60 -8.60 11.99
N GLY A 245 -2.72 -8.86 12.96
CA GLY A 245 -1.50 -8.07 13.13
C GLY A 245 -1.61 -6.73 13.88
N VAL A 246 -2.79 -6.29 14.31
CA VAL A 246 -2.93 -5.13 15.22
C VAL A 246 -2.56 -5.56 16.64
N ASP A 247 -1.26 -5.55 16.92
CA ASP A 247 -0.72 -5.68 18.26
C ASP A 247 0.08 -4.42 18.53
N TYR A 248 -0.60 -3.44 19.12
CA TYR A 248 -0.08 -2.13 19.51
C TYR A 248 1.01 -2.29 20.57
N SER A 249 2.16 -2.78 20.14
CA SER A 249 3.28 -3.08 21.00
C SER A 249 4.48 -2.28 20.56
N PHE A 250 4.98 -1.42 21.45
CA PHE A 250 6.24 -0.72 21.24
C PHE A 250 7.39 -1.70 20.91
N LYS A 251 7.36 -2.92 21.46
CA LYS A 251 8.33 -3.98 21.12
C LYS A 251 8.27 -4.38 19.65
N LYS A 252 7.06 -4.56 19.08
CA LYS A 252 6.89 -4.87 17.65
C LYS A 252 7.28 -3.69 16.76
N PHE A 253 6.95 -2.48 17.18
CA PHE A 253 7.39 -1.26 16.49
C PHE A 253 8.92 -1.21 16.38
N ILE A 254 9.64 -1.38 17.50
CA ILE A 254 11.11 -1.42 17.51
C ILE A 254 11.65 -2.60 16.69
N ALA A 255 11.06 -3.80 16.81
CA ALA A 255 11.48 -4.94 16.00
C ALA A 255 11.33 -4.69 14.49
N SER A 256 10.27 -3.98 14.08
CA SER A 256 10.02 -3.61 12.69
C SER A 256 11.03 -2.58 12.19
N ILE A 257 11.34 -1.57 13.01
CA ILE A 257 12.42 -0.63 12.72
C ILE A 257 13.76 -1.38 12.57
N SER A 258 14.08 -2.28 13.49
CA SER A 258 15.31 -3.09 13.41
C SER A 258 15.36 -3.93 12.14
N LEU A 259 14.24 -4.55 11.75
CA LEU A 259 14.14 -5.30 10.50
C LEU A 259 14.35 -4.39 9.28
N PHE A 260 13.77 -3.19 9.29
CA PHE A 260 14.00 -2.20 8.24
C PHE A 260 15.48 -1.81 8.17
N LEU A 261 16.12 -1.52 9.30
CA LEU A 261 17.54 -1.13 9.38
C LEU A 261 18.47 -2.26 8.92
N LEU A 262 18.11 -3.53 9.17
CA LEU A 262 18.83 -4.70 8.64
C LEU A 262 18.69 -4.82 7.12
N GLN A 263 17.52 -4.50 6.56
CA GLN A 263 17.29 -4.52 5.11
C GLN A 263 17.92 -3.32 4.40
N PHE A 264 18.01 -2.18 5.09
CA PHE A 264 18.46 -0.90 4.56
C PHE A 264 19.51 -0.24 5.47
N PRO A 265 20.67 -0.87 5.72
CA PRO A 265 21.66 -0.34 6.67
C PRO A 265 22.30 0.97 6.20
N PHE A 266 22.07 1.36 4.93
CA PHE A 266 22.45 2.67 4.41
C PHE A 266 21.83 3.84 5.18
N VAL A 267 20.75 3.61 5.93
CA VAL A 267 20.15 4.58 6.86
C VAL A 267 21.18 5.10 7.87
N PHE A 268 22.14 4.26 8.28
CA PHE A 268 23.19 4.66 9.22
C PHE A 268 24.34 5.40 8.56
N LEU A 269 24.49 5.31 7.24
CA LEU A 269 25.64 5.84 6.53
C LEU A 269 25.81 7.38 6.70
N PRO A 270 24.74 8.21 6.75
CA PRO A 270 24.88 9.62 7.08
C PRO A 270 25.43 9.89 8.48
N PHE A 271 25.18 9.00 9.46
CA PHE A 271 25.74 9.15 10.81
C PHE A 271 27.25 8.88 10.83
N PHE A 272 27.72 7.96 9.98
CA PHE A 272 29.16 7.71 9.79
C PHE A 272 29.85 8.83 9.00
N LEU A 273 29.11 9.51 8.12
CA LEU A 273 29.57 10.72 7.47
C LEU A 273 29.51 11.88 8.45
N LYS A 274 30.46 12.01 9.40
CA LYS A 274 30.63 13.13 10.37
C LYS A 274 29.79 14.37 10.02
N THR A 275 28.52 14.41 10.42
CA THR A 275 27.64 15.53 10.12
C THR A 275 28.03 16.67 11.04
N SER A 276 28.34 17.83 10.47
CA SER A 276 28.67 19.01 11.25
C SER A 276 27.41 19.49 11.99
N ARG A 277 27.56 20.09 13.18
CA ARG A 277 26.46 20.83 13.83
C ARG A 277 25.88 21.92 12.92
N SER A 278 26.67 22.46 11.98
CA SER A 278 26.19 23.43 10.99
C SER A 278 25.25 22.82 9.95
N ASP A 279 25.31 21.50 9.70
CA ASP A 279 24.45 20.84 8.71
C ASP A 279 22.99 20.85 9.15
N TRP A 280 22.75 20.62 10.45
CA TRP A 280 21.42 20.61 11.07
C TRP A 280 20.73 21.98 11.15
N LYS A 281 21.45 23.06 10.86
CA LYS A 281 20.85 24.40 10.71
C LYS A 281 20.07 24.55 9.39
N ASP A 282 20.27 23.63 8.45
CA ASP A 282 19.50 23.62 7.20
C ASP A 282 18.10 23.07 7.45
N LYS A 283 17.12 23.98 7.37
CA LYS A 283 15.70 23.67 7.55
C LYS A 283 15.22 22.56 6.60
N LYS A 284 15.85 22.36 5.43
CA LYS A 284 15.48 21.25 4.52
C LYS A 284 15.81 19.90 5.16
N ILE A 285 16.97 19.78 5.80
CA ILE A 285 17.36 18.55 6.51
C ILE A 285 16.37 18.24 7.63
N ILE A 286 15.87 19.26 8.33
CA ILE A 286 14.84 19.11 9.36
C ILE A 286 13.53 18.58 8.73
N ALA A 287 13.05 19.20 7.65
CA ALA A 287 11.82 18.77 6.99
C ALA A 287 11.91 17.32 6.46
N PHE A 288 12.99 16.95 5.78
CA PHE A 288 13.18 15.59 5.27
C PHE A 288 13.45 14.57 6.39
N SER A 289 14.06 14.98 7.50
CA SER A 289 14.15 14.15 8.71
C SER A 289 12.76 13.87 9.29
N LEU A 290 11.89 14.88 9.37
CA LEU A 290 10.50 14.69 9.81
C LEU A 290 9.71 13.79 8.86
N LEU A 291 9.85 13.97 7.54
CA LEU A 291 9.24 13.04 6.57
C LEU A 291 9.67 11.59 6.83
N ALA A 292 10.97 11.35 7.01
CA ALA A 292 11.50 10.03 7.27
C ALA A 292 11.01 9.47 8.62
N ILE A 293 11.21 10.19 9.73
CA ILE A 293 10.84 9.75 11.08
C ILE A 293 9.33 9.50 11.18
N CYS A 294 8.51 10.43 10.71
CA CYS A 294 7.07 10.29 10.82
C CYS A 294 6.54 9.16 9.92
N SER A 295 7.20 8.86 8.78
CA SER A 295 6.81 7.69 7.96
C SER A 295 6.94 6.35 8.69
N PHE A 296 7.80 6.24 9.71
CA PHE A 296 7.89 5.03 10.52
C PHE A 296 6.69 4.85 11.46
N LEU A 297 5.96 5.91 11.82
CA LEU A 297 4.85 5.83 12.79
C LEU A 297 3.75 4.85 12.36
N GLN A 298 3.56 4.60 11.07
CA GLN A 298 2.63 3.58 10.59
C GLN A 298 2.96 2.16 11.11
N LEU A 299 4.24 1.88 11.40
CA LEU A 299 4.69 0.59 11.94
C LEU A 299 4.25 0.37 13.39
N TYR A 300 3.83 1.43 14.08
CA TYR A 300 3.23 1.31 15.41
C TYR A 300 1.86 0.63 15.34
N PHE A 301 1.13 0.84 14.25
CA PHE A 301 -0.21 0.29 14.04
C PHE A 301 -0.15 -1.12 13.43
N ALA A 302 0.69 -1.32 12.42
CA ALA A 302 0.92 -2.65 11.85
C ALA A 302 2.29 -2.77 11.17
N ALA A 303 2.87 -3.97 11.24
CA ALA A 303 4.24 -4.26 10.81
C ALA A 303 4.27 -5.19 9.60
N TYR A 304 3.79 -4.71 8.45
CA TYR A 304 3.89 -5.46 7.19
C TYR A 304 5.07 -5.01 6.35
N ARG A 305 5.65 -5.96 5.62
CA ARG A 305 6.77 -5.70 4.72
C ARG A 305 6.44 -4.62 3.68
N HIS A 306 5.23 -4.63 3.13
CA HIS A 306 4.82 -3.63 2.15
C HIS A 306 4.72 -2.20 2.72
N TYR A 307 4.60 -2.00 4.03
CA TYR A 307 4.61 -0.65 4.62
C TYR A 307 5.95 0.05 4.39
N TYR A 308 7.03 -0.70 4.21
CA TYR A 308 8.33 -0.11 3.85
C TYR A 308 8.31 0.61 2.51
N GLN A 309 7.35 0.33 1.61
CA GLN A 309 7.14 1.13 0.39
C GLN A 309 6.84 2.61 0.69
N LEU A 310 6.23 2.90 1.85
CA LEU A 310 5.95 4.26 2.32
C LEU A 310 7.04 4.82 3.25
N ILE A 311 8.17 4.12 3.46
CA ILE A 311 9.27 4.60 4.31
C ILE A 311 10.53 4.82 3.47
N VAL A 312 10.88 3.83 2.62
CA VAL A 312 12.09 3.86 1.79
C VAL A 312 12.27 5.16 1.01
N PRO A 313 11.24 5.73 0.33
CA PRO A 313 11.40 6.96 -0.43
C PRO A 313 11.89 8.13 0.42
N TYR A 314 11.34 8.31 1.63
CA TYR A 314 11.67 9.45 2.50
C TYR A 314 13.06 9.31 3.12
N VAL A 315 13.40 8.10 3.56
CA VAL A 315 14.75 7.76 4.01
C VAL A 315 15.76 8.01 2.89
N LEU A 316 15.45 7.59 1.66
CA LEU A 316 16.33 7.77 0.51
C LEU A 316 16.47 9.26 0.13
N MET A 317 15.40 10.06 0.22
CA MET A 317 15.48 11.52 0.01
C MET A 317 16.36 12.21 1.04
N LEU A 318 16.19 11.91 2.33
CA LEU A 318 17.02 12.45 3.40
C LEU A 318 18.50 12.07 3.18
N PHE A 319 18.72 10.81 2.85
CA PHE A 319 20.04 10.27 2.55
C PHE A 319 20.72 11.03 1.39
N ILE A 320 20.01 11.19 0.27
CA ILE A 320 20.47 11.93 -0.91
C ILE A 320 20.76 13.39 -0.56
N LEU A 321 19.91 14.05 0.22
CA LEU A 321 20.07 15.44 0.62
C LEU A 321 21.36 15.65 1.42
N LEU A 322 21.63 14.77 2.40
CA LEU A 322 22.82 14.83 3.24
C LEU A 322 24.11 14.65 2.41
N ILE A 323 24.06 13.74 1.44
CA ILE A 323 25.20 13.52 0.54
C ILE A 323 25.40 14.68 -0.43
N ALA A 324 24.35 15.13 -1.11
CA ALA A 324 24.42 16.19 -2.11
C ALA A 324 25.03 17.47 -1.51
N LYS A 325 24.71 17.77 -0.25
CA LYS A 325 25.33 18.88 0.49
C LYS A 325 26.84 18.71 0.65
N LYS A 326 27.30 17.53 1.09
CA LYS A 326 28.74 17.25 1.24
C LYS A 326 29.49 17.22 -0.08
N TYR A 327 28.83 16.78 -1.16
CA TYR A 327 29.38 16.85 -2.51
C TYR A 327 29.71 18.28 -2.90
N ASN A 328 28.73 19.18 -2.75
CA ASN A 328 28.87 20.59 -3.12
C ASN A 328 29.91 21.33 -2.27
N GLN A 329 30.23 20.82 -1.08
CA GLN A 329 31.29 21.34 -0.21
C GLN A 329 32.67 20.73 -0.50
N GLY A 330 32.81 19.84 -1.50
CA GLY A 330 34.09 19.21 -1.85
C GLY A 330 34.59 18.14 -0.87
N HIS A 331 33.80 17.78 0.14
CA HIS A 331 34.25 16.95 1.27
C HIS A 331 34.17 15.44 1.03
N CYS A 332 33.56 14.97 -0.08
CA CYS A 332 33.34 13.55 -0.27
C CYS A 332 33.22 13.14 -1.74
N ASN A 333 33.76 11.96 -2.08
CA ASN A 333 33.44 11.29 -3.34
C ASN A 333 32.06 10.62 -3.24
N VAL A 334 31.04 11.46 -3.30
CA VAL A 334 29.61 11.12 -3.24
C VAL A 334 29.20 10.06 -4.25
N ARG A 335 29.80 10.07 -5.44
CA ARG A 335 29.60 9.02 -6.45
C ARG A 335 30.04 7.66 -5.94
N LYS A 336 31.22 7.56 -5.29
CA LYS A 336 31.68 6.30 -4.67
C LYS A 336 30.69 5.81 -3.60
N ILE A 337 30.22 6.70 -2.72
CA ILE A 337 29.24 6.33 -1.68
C ILE A 337 27.94 5.80 -2.29
N ALA A 338 27.37 6.53 -3.26
CA ALA A 338 26.15 6.11 -3.93
C ALA A 338 26.32 4.77 -4.64
N ILE A 339 27.49 4.53 -5.25
CA ILE A 339 27.85 3.26 -5.88
C ILE A 339 27.95 2.14 -4.83
N TYR A 340 28.63 2.34 -3.71
CA TYR A 340 28.73 1.33 -2.65
C TYR A 340 27.36 0.96 -2.10
N LEU A 341 26.46 1.94 -1.96
CA LEU A 341 25.11 1.68 -1.53
C LEU A 341 24.26 0.96 -2.54
N ALA A 342 24.40 1.34 -3.82
CA ALA A 342 23.77 0.61 -4.89
C ALA A 342 24.23 -0.87 -4.87
N ILE A 343 25.53 -1.11 -4.72
CA ILE A 343 26.09 -2.47 -4.60
C ILE A 343 25.54 -3.19 -3.37
N PHE A 344 25.49 -2.53 -2.21
CA PHE A 344 24.95 -3.13 -0.99
C PHE A 344 23.47 -3.50 -1.15
N PHE A 345 22.71 -2.75 -1.95
CA PHE A 345 21.32 -3.05 -2.27
C PHE A 345 21.15 -4.25 -3.21
N ILE A 346 22.14 -4.49 -4.09
CA ILE A 346 22.08 -5.61 -5.06
C ILE A 346 21.92 -6.94 -4.30
N LEU A 347 22.67 -7.16 -3.21
CA LEU A 347 22.68 -8.48 -2.56
C LEU A 347 21.32 -8.87 -1.94
N PRO A 348 20.70 -8.07 -1.03
CA PRO A 348 19.36 -8.37 -0.51
C PRO A 348 18.30 -8.41 -1.61
N ALA A 349 18.38 -7.51 -2.60
CA ALA A 349 17.44 -7.50 -3.71
C ALA A 349 17.55 -8.77 -4.57
N SER A 350 18.78 -9.27 -4.79
CA SER A 350 19.03 -10.50 -5.56
C SER A 350 18.51 -11.73 -4.81
N ILE A 351 18.75 -11.82 -3.49
CA ILE A 351 18.21 -12.90 -2.66
C ILE A 351 16.67 -12.89 -2.72
N GLN A 352 16.06 -11.72 -2.61
CA GLN A 352 14.60 -11.59 -2.71
C GLN A 352 14.10 -11.98 -4.10
N LEU A 353 14.77 -11.54 -5.16
CA LEU A 353 14.45 -11.89 -6.54
C LEU A 353 14.47 -13.40 -6.77
N ILE A 354 15.53 -14.08 -6.33
CA ILE A 354 15.67 -15.54 -6.42
C ILE A 354 14.53 -16.23 -5.66
N ARG A 355 14.21 -15.76 -4.45
CA ARG A 355 13.10 -16.30 -3.65
C ARG A 355 11.75 -16.13 -4.33
N GLU A 356 11.48 -14.98 -4.93
CA GLU A 356 10.24 -14.74 -5.65
C GLU A 356 10.17 -15.59 -6.92
N CYS A 357 11.23 -15.60 -7.75
CA CYS A 357 11.27 -16.39 -8.99
C CYS A 357 11.13 -17.91 -8.73
N SER A 358 11.66 -18.41 -7.61
CA SER A 358 11.57 -19.84 -7.27
C SER A 358 10.22 -20.25 -6.67
N LYS A 359 9.57 -19.36 -5.89
CA LYS A 359 8.31 -19.69 -5.18
C LYS A 359 7.06 -19.32 -5.97
N ARG A 360 7.11 -18.26 -6.78
CA ARG A 360 5.95 -17.70 -7.47
C ARG A 360 5.31 -18.67 -8.47
N PRO A 361 6.06 -19.39 -9.34
CA PRO A 361 5.47 -20.38 -10.24
C PRO A 361 4.71 -21.47 -9.48
N LYS A 362 5.31 -21.99 -8.39
CA LYS A 362 4.68 -23.01 -7.54
C LYS A 362 3.38 -22.49 -6.93
N ARG A 363 3.39 -21.27 -6.37
CA ARG A 363 2.19 -20.63 -5.79
C ARG A 363 1.09 -20.41 -6.83
N TYR A 364 1.46 -19.96 -8.02
CA TYR A 364 0.53 -19.72 -9.12
C TYR A 364 -0.15 -21.03 -9.58
N VAL A 365 0.62 -22.10 -9.81
CA VAL A 365 0.05 -23.41 -10.19
C VAL A 365 -0.93 -23.92 -9.15
N ILE A 366 -0.60 -23.76 -7.86
CA ILE A 366 -1.49 -24.18 -6.77
C ILE A 366 -2.76 -23.35 -6.75
N GLN A 367 -2.64 -22.03 -6.89
CA GLN A 367 -3.78 -21.12 -6.92
C GLN A 367 -4.73 -21.44 -8.09
N ASN A 368 -4.19 -21.81 -9.25
CA ASN A 368 -5.00 -22.25 -10.39
C ASN A 368 -5.68 -23.61 -10.16
N LYS A 369 -5.00 -24.56 -9.52
CA LYS A 369 -5.64 -25.84 -9.13
C LYS A 369 -6.77 -25.63 -8.14
N GLU A 370 -6.57 -24.79 -7.13
CA GLU A 370 -7.60 -24.43 -6.16
C GLU A 370 -8.78 -23.70 -6.84
N ARG A 371 -8.51 -22.77 -7.77
CA ARG A 371 -9.54 -22.13 -8.61
C ARG A 371 -10.34 -23.16 -9.40
N GLN A 372 -9.68 -24.11 -10.06
CA GLN A 372 -10.37 -25.15 -10.83
C GLN A 372 -11.30 -26.01 -9.97
N ILE A 373 -10.90 -26.36 -8.74
CA ILE A 373 -11.76 -27.10 -7.81
C ILE A 373 -13.07 -26.35 -7.52
N PHE A 374 -13.00 -25.01 -7.39
CA PHE A 374 -14.17 -24.17 -7.17
C PHE A 374 -15.05 -24.05 -8.42
N ASP A 375 -14.43 -23.94 -9.59
CA ASP A 375 -15.15 -23.93 -10.86
C ASP A 375 -15.87 -25.29 -11.08
N ASP A 376 -15.21 -26.42 -10.80
CA ASP A 376 -15.79 -27.78 -10.82
C ASP A 376 -16.88 -28.01 -9.76
N ALA A 377 -17.01 -27.10 -8.79
CA ALA A 377 -18.07 -27.12 -7.79
C ALA A 377 -19.26 -26.21 -8.19
N ASN A 378 -19.22 -25.59 -9.37
CA ASN A 378 -20.21 -24.63 -9.88
C ASN A 378 -20.45 -23.45 -8.91
N LEU A 379 -19.40 -22.99 -8.23
CA LEU A 379 -19.49 -21.89 -7.26
C LEU A 379 -19.19 -20.52 -7.86
N THR A 380 -18.74 -20.43 -9.11
CA THR A 380 -18.42 -19.16 -9.77
C THR A 380 -19.65 -18.25 -9.75
N TYR A 381 -19.49 -16.98 -9.33
CA TYR A 381 -20.58 -16.02 -9.14
C TYR A 381 -21.61 -16.36 -8.04
N SER A 382 -21.33 -17.35 -7.21
CA SER A 382 -22.16 -17.63 -6.03
C SER A 382 -21.86 -16.65 -4.90
N LYS A 383 -22.82 -16.54 -3.97
CA LYS A 383 -22.63 -15.88 -2.68
C LYS A 383 -21.81 -16.78 -1.77
N VAL A 384 -20.55 -16.44 -1.56
CA VAL A 384 -19.59 -17.28 -0.83
C VAL A 384 -18.91 -16.47 0.25
N TYR A 385 -18.87 -16.99 1.47
CA TYR A 385 -17.99 -16.48 2.50
C TYR A 385 -16.75 -17.39 2.63
N LEU A 386 -15.55 -16.79 2.59
CA LEU A 386 -14.28 -17.50 2.69
C LEU A 386 -13.78 -17.50 4.14
N GLN A 387 -13.74 -18.67 4.80
CA GLN A 387 -13.23 -18.85 6.16
C GLN A 387 -11.96 -19.70 6.16
N GLY A 388 -10.85 -19.16 6.68
CA GLY A 388 -9.55 -19.87 6.72
C GLY A 388 -8.90 -20.06 5.35
N ILE A 389 -9.42 -19.39 4.32
CA ILE A 389 -8.96 -19.42 2.93
C ILE A 389 -8.56 -18.01 2.51
N SER A 390 -7.63 -17.89 1.57
CA SER A 390 -7.16 -16.59 1.10
C SER A 390 -8.29 -15.77 0.45
N PRO A 391 -8.50 -14.50 0.86
CA PRO A 391 -9.37 -13.55 0.16
C PRO A 391 -9.03 -13.33 -1.33
N ALA A 392 -7.87 -13.81 -1.80
CA ALA A 392 -7.53 -13.88 -3.23
C ALA A 392 -8.67 -14.46 -4.09
N TYR A 393 -9.38 -15.47 -3.58
CA TYR A 393 -10.39 -16.20 -4.33
C TYR A 393 -11.69 -15.43 -4.56
N TYR A 394 -11.98 -14.39 -3.77
CA TYR A 394 -13.10 -13.49 -4.06
C TYR A 394 -12.98 -12.87 -5.45
N PHE A 395 -11.78 -12.39 -5.79
CA PHE A 395 -11.51 -11.84 -7.11
C PHE A 395 -11.33 -12.93 -8.16
N LEU A 396 -10.50 -13.95 -7.89
CA LEU A 396 -10.13 -14.97 -8.88
C LEU A 396 -11.32 -15.83 -9.33
N CYS A 397 -12.24 -16.17 -8.42
CA CYS A 397 -13.43 -16.98 -8.71
C CYS A 397 -14.69 -16.12 -8.86
N LYS A 398 -14.54 -14.79 -8.79
CA LYS A 398 -15.64 -13.81 -8.88
C LYS A 398 -16.77 -14.12 -7.90
N PHE A 399 -16.41 -14.54 -6.68
CA PHE A 399 -17.39 -14.79 -5.63
C PHE A 399 -17.93 -13.48 -5.07
N ASP A 400 -19.24 -13.40 -4.91
CA ASP A 400 -19.87 -12.28 -4.23
C ASP A 400 -19.96 -12.56 -2.73
N SER A 401 -19.84 -11.51 -1.93
CA SER A 401 -20.09 -11.65 -0.49
C SER A 401 -21.57 -11.94 -0.24
N PRO A 402 -21.93 -12.90 0.61
CA PRO A 402 -23.32 -13.18 1.00
C PRO A 402 -24.05 -11.96 1.53
N ASN A 403 -23.31 -11.11 2.23
CA ASN A 403 -23.77 -9.85 2.76
C ASN A 403 -22.65 -8.82 2.68
N LEU A 404 -22.64 -8.06 1.58
CA LEU A 404 -21.57 -7.13 1.26
C LEU A 404 -21.38 -6.04 2.32
N ARG A 405 -22.47 -5.60 2.97
CA ARG A 405 -22.46 -4.52 3.96
C ARG A 405 -21.87 -4.96 5.30
N TYR A 406 -22.21 -6.16 5.76
CA TYR A 406 -21.81 -6.65 7.09
C TYR A 406 -20.58 -7.56 7.05
N LEU A 407 -20.60 -8.56 6.15
CA LEU A 407 -19.49 -9.50 5.97
C LEU A 407 -18.42 -8.92 5.06
N GLY A 408 -18.83 -8.23 3.98
CA GLY A 408 -17.91 -7.70 2.98
C GLY A 408 -16.97 -8.77 2.43
N TYR A 409 -15.74 -8.38 2.14
CA TYR A 409 -14.67 -9.29 1.73
C TYR A 409 -13.65 -9.54 2.85
N LYS A 410 -14.06 -9.34 4.11
CA LYS A 410 -13.18 -9.30 5.29
C LYS A 410 -12.27 -10.52 5.40
N PHE A 411 -11.14 -10.32 6.10
CA PHE A 411 -10.23 -11.41 6.39
C PHE A 411 -10.89 -12.41 7.35
N PRO A 412 -10.65 -13.72 7.22
CA PRO A 412 -11.32 -14.75 8.00
C PRO A 412 -11.22 -14.63 9.53
N GLU A 413 -10.24 -13.88 10.01
CA GLU A 413 -9.93 -13.70 11.43
C GLU A 413 -10.68 -12.51 12.05
N GLU A 414 -11.37 -11.70 11.24
CA GLU A 414 -12.05 -10.47 11.70
C GLU A 414 -13.46 -10.70 12.23
N LEU A 415 -14.11 -11.81 11.87
CA LEU A 415 -15.49 -12.10 12.22
C LEU A 415 -15.60 -13.35 13.08
N SER A 416 -16.48 -13.29 14.09
CA SER A 416 -16.84 -14.49 14.83
C SER A 416 -17.70 -15.40 13.95
N LEU A 417 -17.70 -16.70 14.25
CA LEU A 417 -18.55 -17.66 13.55
C LEU A 417 -20.05 -17.34 13.71
N GLU A 418 -20.43 -16.73 14.83
CA GLU A 418 -21.80 -16.29 15.09
C GLU A 418 -22.18 -15.11 14.20
N ASP A 419 -21.30 -14.12 14.05
CA ASP A 419 -21.51 -12.99 13.13
C ASP A 419 -21.68 -13.49 11.69
N ILE A 420 -20.89 -14.50 11.29
CA ILE A 420 -20.97 -15.12 9.98
C ILE A 420 -22.34 -15.79 9.80
N ASP A 421 -22.75 -16.66 10.72
CA ASP A 421 -24.03 -17.41 10.63
C ASP A 421 -25.26 -16.50 10.61
N ASN A 422 -25.22 -15.41 11.37
CA ASN A 422 -26.30 -14.42 11.47
C ASN A 422 -26.51 -13.63 10.16
N HIS A 423 -25.47 -13.51 9.32
CA HIS A 423 -25.53 -12.72 8.08
C HIS A 423 -25.44 -13.57 6.81
N LEU A 424 -25.38 -14.89 6.93
CA LEU A 424 -25.46 -15.83 5.81
C LEU A 424 -26.92 -16.11 5.43
N SER A 425 -27.23 -16.00 4.14
CA SER A 425 -28.51 -16.46 3.59
C SER A 425 -28.50 -17.96 3.34
N ASP A 426 -29.68 -18.59 3.30
CA ASP A 426 -29.82 -20.04 3.07
C ASP A 426 -29.30 -20.49 1.70
N SER A 427 -29.26 -19.57 0.74
CA SER A 427 -28.70 -19.77 -0.60
C SER A 427 -27.18 -19.58 -0.68
N SER A 428 -26.53 -19.18 0.42
CA SER A 428 -25.10 -18.84 0.44
C SER A 428 -24.24 -20.03 0.84
N TYR A 429 -22.97 -19.97 0.46
CA TYR A 429 -21.97 -20.98 0.76
C TYR A 429 -20.93 -20.43 1.73
N VAL A 430 -20.37 -21.32 2.53
CA VAL A 430 -19.15 -21.08 3.29
C VAL A 430 -18.09 -22.03 2.78
N ILE A 431 -16.92 -21.51 2.42
CA ILE A 431 -15.77 -22.34 2.12
C ILE A 431 -14.80 -22.24 3.29
N GLY A 432 -14.67 -23.33 4.04
CA GLY A 432 -14.04 -23.39 5.34
C GLY A 432 -12.95 -24.46 5.45
N ASN A 433 -11.98 -24.25 6.34
CA ASN A 433 -11.08 -25.31 6.80
C ASN A 433 -11.77 -26.22 7.84
N THR A 434 -11.07 -27.26 8.31
CA THR A 434 -11.55 -28.17 9.37
C THR A 434 -11.96 -27.47 10.66
N GLU A 435 -11.38 -26.33 11.02
CA GLU A 435 -11.67 -25.63 12.29
C GLU A 435 -13.14 -25.19 12.35
N PHE A 436 -13.70 -24.75 11.21
CA PHE A 436 -15.12 -24.37 11.11
C PHE A 436 -16.04 -25.54 11.49
N LEU A 437 -15.74 -26.75 11.02
CA LEU A 437 -16.52 -27.95 11.31
C LEU A 437 -16.27 -28.54 12.69
N THR A 438 -15.12 -28.28 13.30
CA THR A 438 -14.86 -28.74 14.69
C THR A 438 -15.65 -27.95 15.72
N ASN A 439 -16.21 -26.79 15.36
CA ASN A 439 -17.09 -26.05 16.25
C ASN A 439 -18.48 -26.70 16.30
N LYS A 440 -18.78 -27.41 17.39
CA LYS A 440 -20.03 -28.14 17.60
C LYS A 440 -21.29 -27.28 17.45
N SER A 441 -21.22 -25.98 17.77
CA SER A 441 -22.37 -25.08 17.64
C SER A 441 -22.71 -24.72 16.19
N PHE A 442 -21.79 -24.96 15.24
CA PHE A 442 -21.98 -24.66 13.82
C PHE A 442 -22.07 -25.94 12.98
N ALA A 443 -21.35 -27.01 13.32
CA ALA A 443 -21.25 -28.21 12.50
C ALA A 443 -22.62 -28.82 12.10
N HIS A 444 -23.62 -28.74 12.97
CA HIS A 444 -24.96 -29.29 12.72
C HIS A 444 -25.87 -28.38 11.87
N LYS A 445 -25.51 -27.10 11.72
CA LYS A 445 -26.27 -26.09 10.95
C LYS A 445 -25.91 -26.06 9.46
N TYR A 446 -24.84 -26.76 9.06
CA TYR A 446 -24.32 -26.71 7.70
C TYR A 446 -24.22 -28.09 7.08
N LEU A 447 -24.68 -28.22 5.84
CA LEU A 447 -24.51 -29.39 5.00
C LEU A 447 -23.19 -29.31 4.26
N VAL A 448 -22.41 -30.38 4.32
CA VAL A 448 -21.18 -30.53 3.52
C VAL A 448 -21.59 -30.90 2.09
N ILE A 449 -21.40 -29.96 1.17
CA ILE A 449 -21.71 -30.16 -0.26
C ILE A 449 -20.55 -30.86 -0.96
N LYS A 450 -19.31 -30.44 -0.66
CA LYS A 450 -18.09 -30.98 -1.28
C LYS A 450 -16.94 -30.91 -0.30
N THR A 451 -16.06 -31.90 -0.34
CA THR A 451 -14.79 -31.90 0.41
C THR A 451 -13.64 -32.10 -0.56
N PHE A 452 -12.56 -31.36 -0.36
CA PHE A 452 -11.32 -31.53 -1.10
C PHE A 452 -10.12 -31.27 -0.21
N LEU A 453 -8.93 -31.67 -0.65
CA LEU A 453 -7.69 -31.46 0.07
C LEU A 453 -6.96 -30.24 -0.50
N ASP A 454 -6.52 -29.35 0.37
CA ASP A 454 -5.60 -28.27 0.02
C ASP A 454 -4.17 -28.79 -0.16
N LYS A 455 -3.27 -27.90 -0.56
CA LYS A 455 -1.86 -28.24 -0.81
C LYS A 455 -1.07 -28.72 0.42
N LYS A 456 -1.60 -28.57 1.63
CA LYS A 456 -1.05 -29.09 2.89
C LYS A 456 -1.83 -30.32 3.37
N GLU A 457 -2.62 -30.92 2.49
CA GLU A 457 -3.53 -32.03 2.80
C GLU A 457 -4.56 -31.68 3.88
N ARG A 458 -4.84 -30.38 4.05
CA ARG A 458 -5.92 -29.93 4.93
C ARG A 458 -7.23 -30.04 4.17
N LYS A 459 -8.23 -30.64 4.81
CA LYS A 459 -9.57 -30.71 4.24
C LYS A 459 -10.18 -29.31 4.18
N ILE A 460 -10.60 -28.93 2.98
CA ILE A 460 -11.44 -27.76 2.73
C ILE A 460 -12.84 -28.28 2.42
N TYR A 461 -13.82 -27.59 2.98
CA TYR A 461 -15.23 -27.94 2.87
C TYR A 461 -15.98 -26.82 2.19
N VAL A 462 -16.83 -27.18 1.23
CA VAL A 462 -17.90 -26.32 0.72
C VAL A 462 -19.14 -26.65 1.53
N LEU A 463 -19.62 -25.68 2.27
CA LEU A 463 -20.72 -25.80 3.20
C LEU A 463 -21.89 -24.95 2.72
N LYS A 464 -23.11 -25.45 2.90
CA LYS A 464 -24.34 -24.68 2.68
C LYS A 464 -25.18 -24.74 3.95
N LYS A 465 -25.84 -23.63 4.30
CA LYS A 465 -26.71 -23.59 5.48
C LYS A 465 -27.86 -24.59 5.31
N ASN A 466 -28.13 -25.38 6.34
CA ASN A 466 -29.22 -26.36 6.32
C ASN A 466 -30.52 -25.64 6.67
N SER A 467 -31.43 -25.49 5.70
CA SER A 467 -32.71 -24.77 5.87
C SER A 467 -33.84 -25.65 6.42
N GLU A 468 -33.60 -26.95 6.65
CA GLU A 468 -34.64 -27.93 7.04
C GLU A 468 -34.71 -28.21 8.55
N LYS A 469 -34.10 -27.36 9.38
CA LYS A 469 -34.18 -27.39 10.85
C LYS A 469 -34.26 -25.98 11.40
#